data_AF-A0AA91GNJ7-F1
#
_entry.id   AF-A0AA91GNJ7-F1
#
_cell.length_a   1.000
_cell.length_b   1.000
_cell.length_c   1.000
_cell.angle_alpha   90.00
_cell.angle_beta   90.00
_cell.angle_gamma   90.00
#
_symmetry.space_group_name_H-M   'P 1'
#
loop_
_entity.id
_entity.type
_entity.pdbx_description
1 polymer ?
#
loop_
_entity_poly.entity_id
_entity_poly.type
_entity_poly.pdbx_seq_one_letter_code
_entity_poly.pdbx_strand_id
1 'polypeptide(L)'
;DLRKPTLYRLRLVWEDVTFPVGELVKQKLVPNRDRLDAFFSQVVYGGDYSKALKAVVQGQADVGAVSEYAFNTPYITDAEKSQLRVLYKIPGVPAHGVAIDDDVPTATRERIINAMLKLNEPQNNELLRSLYNSTELVKVDHNKHLAPIREALKNAGIDP
;
A
#
# COMPACT_ATOMS: atom_id res chain seq x y z
N ASP A 1 7.24 -7.97 45.89
CA ASP A 1 8.06 -7.69 44.70
C ASP A 1 7.15 -7.58 43.48
N LEU A 2 6.69 -6.36 43.20
CA LEU A 2 5.72 -6.07 42.13
C LEU A 2 6.52 -5.87 40.84
N ARG A 3 6.53 -6.88 39.97
CA ARG A 3 7.11 -6.81 38.62
C ARG A 3 6.51 -5.61 37.90
N LYS A 4 7.34 -4.62 37.59
CA LYS A 4 6.97 -3.49 36.72
C LYS A 4 6.48 -4.06 35.38
N PRO A 5 5.39 -3.54 34.79
CA PRO A 5 4.96 -3.98 33.47
C PRO A 5 6.05 -3.62 32.46
N THR A 6 6.71 -4.63 31.90
CA THR A 6 7.56 -4.46 30.73
C THR A 6 6.66 -4.00 29.59
N LEU A 7 6.74 -2.73 29.22
CA LEU A 7 6.04 -2.18 28.06
C LEU A 7 6.71 -2.79 26.81
N TYR A 8 6.17 -3.87 26.28
CA TYR A 8 6.60 -4.42 24.99
C TYR A 8 6.08 -3.49 23.89
N ARG A 9 6.97 -2.69 23.29
CA ARG A 9 6.69 -1.90 22.08
C ARG A 9 6.98 -2.77 20.84
N LEU A 10 6.13 -2.67 19.82
CA LEU A 10 6.15 -3.53 18.63
C LEU A 10 7.34 -3.23 17.70
N ARG A 11 7.85 -4.25 17.01
CA ARG A 11 8.76 -4.14 15.87
C ARG A 11 8.01 -4.22 14.56
N LEU A 12 8.40 -3.39 13.61
CA LEU A 12 7.60 -3.13 12.43
C LEU A 12 8.44 -3.09 11.15
N VAL A 13 7.90 -3.68 10.08
CA VAL A 13 8.52 -3.71 8.75
C VAL A 13 7.56 -3.30 7.62
N TRP A 14 8.03 -2.47 6.68
CA TRP A 14 7.20 -1.98 5.56
C TRP A 14 7.96 -1.84 4.24
N GLU A 15 7.22 -1.63 3.15
CA GLU A 15 7.73 -1.31 1.81
C GLU A 15 7.35 0.11 1.36
N ASP A 16 6.08 0.54 1.51
CA ASP A 16 5.65 1.94 1.33
C ASP A 16 5.46 2.65 2.68
N VAL A 17 5.97 3.87 2.78
CA VAL A 17 5.94 4.70 3.99
C VAL A 17 4.70 5.59 4.02
N THR A 18 4.12 5.92 2.87
CA THR A 18 3.17 7.03 2.73
C THR A 18 1.83 6.74 3.41
N PHE A 19 1.10 5.73 2.94
CA PHE A 19 -0.21 5.40 3.50
C PHE A 19 -0.13 4.88 4.92
N PRO A 20 0.77 3.95 5.27
CA PRO A 20 0.75 3.41 6.61
C PRO A 20 1.19 4.41 7.68
N VAL A 21 2.20 5.24 7.41
CA VAL A 21 2.57 6.31 8.36
C VAL A 21 1.49 7.38 8.41
N GLY A 22 0.94 7.80 7.26
CA GLY A 22 -0.15 8.76 7.21
C GLY A 22 -1.36 8.31 8.05
N GLU A 23 -1.69 7.02 8.01
CA GLU A 23 -2.77 6.45 8.82
C GLU A 23 -2.42 6.39 10.31
N LEU A 24 -1.18 6.01 10.68
CA LEU A 24 -0.74 6.03 12.08
C LEU A 24 -0.79 7.44 12.69
N VAL A 25 -0.42 8.47 11.92
CA VAL A 25 -0.51 9.87 12.34
C VAL A 25 -1.96 10.29 12.47
N LYS A 26 -2.81 9.95 11.50
CA LYS A 26 -4.25 10.24 11.53
C LYS A 26 -4.93 9.63 12.75
N GLN A 27 -4.56 8.41 13.13
CA GLN A 27 -5.04 7.71 14.33
C GLN A 27 -4.38 8.19 15.63
N LYS A 28 -3.43 9.14 15.57
CA LYS A 28 -2.68 9.68 16.71
C LYS A 28 -1.86 8.62 17.47
N LEU A 29 -1.48 7.54 16.80
CA LEU A 29 -0.61 6.50 17.36
C LEU A 29 0.84 6.96 17.40
N VAL A 30 1.23 7.77 16.41
CA VAL A 30 2.54 8.44 16.31
C VAL A 30 2.31 9.91 15.98
N PRO A 31 3.19 10.83 16.42
CA PRO A 31 2.97 12.25 16.16
C PRO A 31 3.36 12.66 14.73
N ASN A 32 4.34 11.99 14.12
CA ASN A 32 4.78 12.20 12.72
C ASN A 32 5.68 11.03 12.26
N ARG A 33 6.12 11.06 10.99
CA ARG A 33 6.97 10.02 10.38
C ARG A 33 8.34 9.84 11.05
N ASP A 34 8.89 10.89 11.66
CA ASP A 34 10.23 10.86 12.26
C ASP A 34 10.19 10.32 13.70
N ARG A 35 8.98 10.13 14.24
CA ARG A 35 8.73 9.76 15.64
C ARG A 35 7.92 8.47 15.78
N LEU A 36 8.20 7.51 14.89
CA LEU A 36 7.61 6.17 14.99
C LEU A 36 8.04 5.43 16.26
N ASP A 37 9.19 5.81 16.83
CA ASP A 37 9.73 5.34 18.12
C ASP A 37 8.80 5.61 19.31
N ALA A 38 7.88 6.58 19.17
CA ALA A 38 6.86 6.85 20.16
C ALA A 38 5.92 5.65 20.38
N PHE A 39 5.74 4.81 19.37
CA PHE A 39 4.85 3.64 19.41
C PHE A 39 5.60 2.31 19.21
N PHE A 40 6.53 2.27 18.27
CA PHE A 40 7.31 1.07 17.92
C PHE A 40 8.68 1.08 18.59
N SER A 41 9.17 -0.08 19.00
CA SER A 41 10.53 -0.21 19.58
C SER A 41 11.61 -0.16 18.50
N GLN A 42 11.27 -0.60 17.28
CA GLN A 42 12.14 -0.61 16.13
C GLN A 42 11.29 -0.57 14.85
N VAL A 43 11.77 0.16 13.85
CA VAL A 43 11.20 0.18 12.50
C VAL A 43 12.28 -0.20 11.51
N VAL A 44 11.96 -1.13 10.60
CA VAL A 44 12.84 -1.59 9.53
C VAL A 44 12.11 -1.44 8.19
N TYR A 45 12.85 -1.11 7.13
CA TYR A 45 12.30 -1.07 5.78
C TYR A 45 12.64 -2.38 5.09
N GLY A 46 11.60 -3.18 4.79
CA GLY A 46 11.71 -4.58 4.36
C GLY A 46 12.26 -4.75 2.94
N GLY A 47 12.38 -3.67 2.16
CA GLY A 47 12.90 -3.65 0.79
C GLY A 47 11.96 -4.25 -0.25
N ASP A 48 11.24 -5.32 0.07
CA ASP A 48 10.16 -5.89 -0.74
C ASP A 48 9.06 -6.49 0.14
N TYR A 49 7.87 -6.72 -0.44
CA TYR A 49 6.72 -7.23 0.30
C TYR A 49 6.94 -8.62 0.91
N SER A 50 7.67 -9.50 0.21
CA SER A 50 7.94 -10.86 0.69
C SER A 50 8.79 -10.85 1.95
N LYS A 51 9.84 -10.03 2.00
CA LYS A 51 10.70 -9.88 3.17
C LYS A 51 9.94 -9.29 4.36
N ALA A 52 9.10 -8.27 4.12
CA ALA A 52 8.27 -7.69 5.17
C ALA A 52 7.35 -8.75 5.82
N LEU A 53 6.65 -9.54 5.00
CA LEU A 53 5.79 -10.60 5.50
C LEU A 53 6.58 -11.72 6.20
N LYS A 54 7.70 -12.16 5.61
CA LYS A 54 8.54 -13.22 6.18
C LYS A 54 9.16 -12.83 7.51
N ALA A 55 9.55 -11.57 7.69
CA ALA A 55 10.07 -11.10 8.96
C ALA A 55 9.03 -11.24 10.10
N VAL A 56 7.74 -11.05 9.80
CA VAL A 56 6.66 -11.29 10.78
C VAL A 56 6.49 -12.78 11.04
N VAL A 57 6.42 -13.60 9.98
CA VAL A 57 6.31 -15.08 10.11
C VAL A 57 7.46 -15.66 10.93
N GLN A 58 8.68 -15.14 10.75
CA GLN A 58 9.89 -15.60 11.43
C GLN A 58 10.06 -14.98 12.83
N GLY A 59 9.14 -14.15 13.30
CA GLY A 59 9.19 -13.49 14.62
C GLY A 59 10.28 -12.41 14.74
N GLN A 60 10.84 -11.96 13.63
CA GLN A 60 11.83 -10.88 13.57
C GLN A 60 11.16 -9.51 13.70
N ALA A 61 9.91 -9.40 13.24
CA ALA A 61 9.01 -8.27 13.45
C ALA A 61 7.71 -8.76 14.09
N ASP A 62 7.05 -7.90 14.87
CA ASP A 62 5.78 -8.24 15.52
C ASP A 62 4.59 -7.87 14.61
N VAL A 63 4.79 -6.89 13.73
CA VAL A 63 3.83 -6.43 12.72
C VAL A 63 4.54 -6.03 11.43
N GLY A 64 3.81 -6.02 10.32
CA GLY A 64 4.26 -5.42 9.06
C GLY A 64 3.07 -4.88 8.30
N ALA A 65 3.30 -3.91 7.41
CA ALA A 65 2.29 -3.62 6.40
C ALA A 65 2.85 -3.57 4.98
N VAL A 66 1.97 -4.04 4.10
CA VAL A 66 2.22 -4.36 2.72
C VAL A 66 0.95 -4.07 1.94
N SER A 67 1.04 -3.98 0.62
CA SER A 67 -0.14 -3.89 -0.23
C SER A 67 -1.01 -5.15 -0.09
N GLU A 68 -2.33 -5.00 -0.23
CA GLU A 68 -3.28 -6.11 -0.05
C GLU A 68 -2.96 -7.31 -0.97
N TYR A 69 -2.54 -7.04 -2.21
CA TYR A 69 -2.18 -8.10 -3.16
C TYR A 69 -0.97 -8.93 -2.72
N ALA A 70 -0.06 -8.35 -1.91
CA ALA A 70 1.10 -9.07 -1.40
C ALA A 70 0.74 -10.10 -0.33
N PHE A 71 -0.49 -10.07 0.20
CA PHE A 71 -0.99 -11.11 1.09
C PHE A 71 -1.46 -12.37 0.34
N ASN A 72 -0.92 -12.63 -0.85
CA ASN A 72 -1.16 -13.78 -1.72
C ASN A 72 0.12 -14.15 -2.50
N THR A 73 0.09 -15.31 -3.16
CA THR A 73 1.12 -15.75 -4.13
C THR A 73 1.38 -14.66 -5.20
N PRO A 74 2.63 -14.40 -5.61
CA PRO A 74 3.86 -15.13 -5.27
C PRO A 74 4.59 -14.64 -4.01
N TYR A 75 4.04 -13.65 -3.30
CA TYR A 75 4.78 -12.95 -2.25
C TYR A 75 4.89 -13.76 -0.95
N ILE A 76 3.89 -14.58 -0.67
CA ILE A 76 3.79 -15.45 0.50
C ILE A 76 3.06 -16.74 0.13
N THR A 77 3.43 -17.86 0.75
CA THR A 77 2.72 -19.15 0.60
C THR A 77 1.47 -19.23 1.48
N ASP A 78 0.52 -20.12 1.17
CA ASP A 78 -0.67 -20.33 2.01
C ASP A 78 -0.31 -20.78 3.45
N ALA A 79 0.77 -21.55 3.59
CA ALA A 79 1.27 -22.01 4.90
C ALA A 79 1.89 -20.87 5.73
N GLU A 80 2.58 -19.92 5.10
CA GLU A 80 3.07 -18.72 5.78
C GLU A 80 1.91 -17.76 6.08
N LYS A 81 0.97 -17.59 5.14
CA LYS A 81 -0.21 -16.74 5.28
C LYS A 81 -1.10 -17.17 6.44
N SER A 82 -1.26 -18.48 6.68
CA SER A 82 -2.07 -19.01 7.79
C SER A 82 -1.50 -18.68 9.18
N GLN A 83 -0.24 -18.28 9.27
CA GLN A 83 0.41 -17.83 10.50
C GLN A 83 0.21 -16.32 10.76
N LEU A 84 -0.37 -15.61 9.80
CA LEU A 84 -0.57 -14.17 9.85
C LEU A 84 -2.05 -13.83 10.01
N ARG A 85 -2.31 -12.65 10.57
CA ARG A 85 -3.66 -12.06 10.67
C ARG A 85 -3.60 -10.61 10.21
N VAL A 86 -4.58 -10.21 9.41
CA VAL A 86 -4.79 -8.80 9.07
C VAL A 86 -5.32 -8.06 10.31
N LEU A 87 -4.56 -7.10 10.81
CA LEU A 87 -4.95 -6.26 11.95
C LEU A 87 -5.80 -5.07 11.55
N TYR A 88 -5.52 -4.49 10.39
CA TYR A 88 -6.16 -3.28 9.90
C TYR A 88 -6.05 -3.20 8.37
N LYS A 89 -7.09 -2.67 7.72
CA LYS A 89 -7.08 -2.33 6.29
C LYS A 89 -7.17 -0.82 6.15
N ILE A 90 -6.20 -0.21 5.47
CA ILE A 90 -6.20 1.23 5.22
C ILE A 90 -7.20 1.53 4.09
N PRO A 91 -8.30 2.25 4.34
CA PRO A 91 -9.28 2.54 3.32
C PRO A 91 -8.79 3.66 2.39
N GLY A 92 -9.30 3.68 1.16
CA GLY A 92 -9.10 4.82 0.24
C GLY A 92 -7.71 4.91 -0.39
N VAL A 93 -6.89 3.86 -0.32
CA VAL A 93 -5.69 3.74 -1.15
C VAL A 93 -6.15 3.65 -2.61
N PRO A 94 -5.78 4.61 -3.48
CA PRO A 94 -6.24 4.62 -4.85
C PRO A 94 -5.63 3.46 -5.64
N ALA A 95 -6.40 2.90 -6.57
CA ALA A 95 -5.91 1.90 -7.50
C ALA A 95 -4.81 2.48 -8.41
N HIS A 96 -3.97 1.60 -8.95
CA HIS A 96 -2.98 1.95 -9.96
C HIS A 96 -3.64 2.68 -11.13
N GLY A 97 -2.96 3.73 -11.64
CA GLY A 97 -3.43 4.53 -12.76
C GLY A 97 -2.50 4.45 -13.95
N VAL A 98 -3.04 4.73 -15.14
CA VAL A 98 -2.24 4.99 -16.35
C VAL A 98 -2.19 6.49 -16.55
N ALA A 99 -0.98 7.04 -16.54
CA ALA A 99 -0.75 8.45 -16.86
C ALA A 99 -0.43 8.60 -18.36
N ILE A 100 -0.94 9.65 -18.97
CA ILE A 100 -0.62 10.05 -20.35
C ILE A 100 -0.06 11.47 -20.25
N ASP A 101 1.07 11.69 -20.91
CA ASP A 101 1.72 13.01 -20.94
C ASP A 101 0.82 14.07 -21.56
N ASP A 102 0.87 15.29 -21.01
CA ASP A 102 0.04 16.42 -21.46
C ASP A 102 0.43 16.93 -22.86
N ASP A 103 1.66 16.66 -23.31
CA ASP A 103 2.14 16.98 -24.65
C ASP A 103 1.51 16.08 -25.74
N VAL A 104 0.85 14.98 -25.35
CA VAL A 104 0.13 14.12 -26.31
C VAL A 104 -1.10 14.88 -26.84
N PRO A 105 -1.22 15.08 -28.17
CA PRO A 105 -2.35 15.81 -28.74
C PRO A 105 -3.68 15.19 -28.32
N THR A 106 -4.67 16.03 -27.99
CA THR A 106 -5.97 15.60 -27.45
C THR A 106 -6.62 14.48 -28.28
N ALA A 107 -6.60 14.58 -29.61
CA ALA A 107 -7.15 13.55 -30.49
C ALA A 107 -6.42 12.20 -30.34
N THR A 108 -5.11 12.20 -30.15
CA THR A 108 -4.30 11.01 -29.90
C THR A 108 -4.56 10.46 -28.50
N ARG A 109 -4.60 11.32 -27.48
CA ARG A 109 -4.91 10.94 -26.10
C ARG A 109 -6.27 10.24 -25.99
N GLU A 110 -7.32 10.78 -26.62
CA GLU A 110 -8.64 10.14 -26.64
C GLU A 110 -8.62 8.78 -27.34
N ARG A 111 -7.84 8.63 -28.42
CA ARG A 111 -7.68 7.33 -29.09
C ARG A 111 -6.99 6.30 -28.18
N ILE A 112 -5.97 6.71 -27.43
CA ILE A 112 -5.27 5.84 -26.46
C ILE A 112 -6.25 5.44 -25.36
N ILE A 113 -6.96 6.39 -24.75
CA ILE A 113 -7.91 6.11 -23.68
C ILE A 113 -9.00 5.14 -24.18
N ASN A 114 -9.59 5.41 -25.34
CA ASN A 114 -10.63 4.54 -25.90
C ASN A 114 -10.10 3.15 -26.27
N ALA A 115 -8.84 3.02 -26.69
CA ALA A 115 -8.21 1.73 -26.92
C ALA A 115 -7.98 0.97 -25.61
N MET A 116 -7.51 1.63 -24.56
CA MET A 116 -7.31 1.03 -23.23
C MET A 116 -8.63 0.55 -22.62
N LEU A 117 -9.72 1.32 -22.78
CA LEU A 117 -11.04 0.93 -22.27
C LEU A 117 -11.60 -0.34 -22.93
N LYS A 118 -11.13 -0.73 -24.12
CA LYS A 118 -11.49 -2.02 -24.73
C LYS A 118 -10.96 -3.22 -23.94
N LEU A 119 -9.98 -3.03 -23.04
CA LEU A 119 -9.51 -4.10 -22.15
C LEU A 119 -10.61 -4.60 -21.22
N ASN A 120 -11.66 -3.80 -20.98
CA ASN A 120 -12.84 -4.21 -20.21
C ASN A 120 -13.76 -5.18 -20.98
N GLU A 121 -13.56 -5.37 -22.29
CA GLU A 121 -14.36 -6.30 -23.08
C GLU A 121 -14.00 -7.75 -22.70
N PRO A 122 -14.97 -8.69 -22.62
CA PRO A 122 -14.72 -10.05 -22.14
C PRO A 122 -13.57 -10.78 -22.84
N GLN A 123 -13.42 -10.59 -24.16
CA GLN A 123 -12.33 -11.16 -24.96
C GLN A 123 -10.92 -10.69 -24.52
N ASN A 124 -10.81 -9.55 -23.84
CA ASN A 124 -9.53 -8.96 -23.42
C ASN A 124 -9.27 -9.14 -21.91
N ASN A 125 -10.15 -9.82 -21.18
CA ASN A 125 -10.07 -9.96 -19.72
C ASN A 125 -8.75 -10.57 -19.22
N GLU A 126 -8.15 -11.50 -19.96
CA GLU A 126 -6.84 -12.06 -19.58
C GLU A 126 -5.74 -10.99 -19.62
N LEU A 127 -5.75 -10.15 -20.67
CA LEU A 127 -4.81 -9.03 -20.79
C LEU A 127 -5.07 -7.98 -19.70
N LEU A 128 -6.33 -7.67 -19.40
CA LEU A 128 -6.67 -6.77 -18.28
C LEU A 128 -6.14 -7.29 -16.94
N ARG A 129 -6.34 -8.59 -16.63
CA ARG A 129 -5.84 -9.20 -15.39
C ARG A 129 -4.31 -9.20 -15.30
N SER A 130 -3.61 -9.20 -16.44
CA SER A 130 -2.15 -9.08 -16.43
C SER A 130 -1.66 -7.71 -15.91
N LEU A 131 -2.52 -6.69 -15.91
CA LEU A 131 -2.26 -5.37 -15.33
C LEU A 131 -2.55 -5.39 -13.82
N TYR A 132 -1.68 -6.01 -13.03
CA TYR A 132 -1.81 -6.04 -11.56
C TYR A 132 -3.13 -6.63 -11.05
N ASN A 133 -3.65 -7.66 -11.72
CA ASN A 133 -4.92 -8.30 -11.39
C ASN A 133 -6.12 -7.32 -11.44
N SER A 134 -6.05 -6.32 -12.33
CA SER A 134 -7.13 -5.34 -12.53
C SER A 134 -8.43 -6.02 -12.96
N THR A 135 -9.55 -5.48 -12.49
CA THR A 135 -10.90 -5.96 -12.84
C THR A 135 -11.62 -5.05 -13.81
N GLU A 136 -11.25 -3.77 -13.86
CA GLU A 136 -11.85 -2.76 -14.73
C GLU A 136 -10.89 -1.56 -14.89
N LEU A 137 -10.85 -0.99 -16.08
CA LEU A 137 -10.27 0.33 -16.33
C LEU A 137 -11.37 1.37 -16.47
N VAL A 138 -11.30 2.43 -15.70
CA VAL A 138 -12.27 3.53 -15.73
C VAL A 138 -11.57 4.85 -15.99
N LYS A 139 -12.26 5.78 -16.66
CA LYS A 139 -11.79 7.18 -16.72
C LYS A 139 -11.94 7.77 -15.31
N VAL A 140 -10.89 8.42 -14.82
CA VAL A 140 -10.88 9.05 -13.50
C VAL A 140 -10.57 10.54 -13.63
N ASP A 141 -11.10 11.34 -12.70
CA ASP A 141 -10.62 12.69 -12.48
C ASP A 141 -9.31 12.63 -11.69
N HIS A 142 -8.23 13.18 -12.27
CA HIS A 142 -6.88 13.15 -11.68
C HIS A 142 -6.85 13.68 -10.24
N ASN A 143 -7.53 14.81 -10.00
CA ASN A 143 -7.49 15.48 -8.71
C ASN A 143 -8.22 14.68 -7.64
N LYS A 144 -9.39 14.13 -7.96
CA LYS A 144 -10.16 13.27 -7.06
C LYS A 144 -9.46 11.94 -6.80
N HIS A 145 -8.92 11.30 -7.84
CA HIS A 145 -8.26 9.98 -7.71
C HIS A 145 -7.02 10.05 -6.82
N LEU A 146 -6.22 11.11 -6.96
CA LEU A 146 -4.98 11.28 -6.19
C LEU A 146 -5.17 12.05 -4.87
N ALA A 147 -6.37 12.53 -4.56
CA ALA A 147 -6.63 13.25 -3.30
C ALA A 147 -6.20 12.45 -2.05
N PRO A 148 -6.49 11.15 -1.94
CA PRO A 148 -6.04 10.36 -0.78
C PRO A 148 -4.52 10.24 -0.65
N ILE A 149 -3.79 10.16 -1.78
CA ILE A 149 -2.31 10.15 -1.76
C ILE A 149 -1.79 11.49 -1.23
N ARG A 150 -2.33 12.62 -1.69
CA ARG A 150 -1.92 13.94 -1.22
C ARG A 150 -2.18 14.12 0.28
N GLU A 151 -3.31 13.62 0.77
CA GLU A 151 -3.61 13.61 2.21
C GLU A 151 -2.62 12.73 2.98
N ALA A 152 -2.34 11.52 2.50
CA ALA A 152 -1.40 10.60 3.13
C ALA A 152 0.03 11.17 3.18
N LEU A 153 0.50 11.76 2.08
CA LEU A 153 1.80 12.46 2.02
C LEU A 153 1.86 13.60 3.03
N LYS A 154 0.84 14.45 3.07
CA LYS A 154 0.75 15.55 4.04
C LYS A 154 0.78 15.03 5.48
N ASN A 155 0.00 13.99 5.79
CA ASN A 155 -0.03 13.39 7.14
C ASN A 155 1.31 12.74 7.49
N ALA A 156 1.99 12.15 6.51
CA ALA A 156 3.33 11.61 6.67
C ALA A 156 4.40 12.72 6.75
N GLY A 157 4.08 13.99 6.49
CA GLY A 157 5.08 15.07 6.43
C GLY A 157 6.05 14.90 5.26
N ILE A 158 5.58 14.37 4.14
CA ILE A 158 6.31 14.26 2.87
C ILE A 158 5.72 15.34 1.95
N ASP A 159 6.57 16.26 1.48
CA ASP A 159 6.17 17.29 0.52
C ASP A 159 6.29 16.69 -0.90
N PRO A 160 5.24 16.75 -1.74
CA PRO A 160 5.25 16.22 -3.11
C PRO A 160 6.04 17.09 -4.11
#